data_AF-A0A822IPP7-F1
#
_entry.id   AF-A0A822IPP7-F1
#
_cell.length_a   1.000
_cell.length_b   1.000
_cell.length_c   1.000
_cell.angle_alpha   90.00
_cell.angle_beta   90.00
_cell.angle_gamma   90.00
#
_symmetry.space_group_name_H-M   'P 1'
#
loop_
_entity.id
_entity.type
_entity.pdbx_description
1 polymer ?
#
loop_
_entity_poly.entity_id
_entity_poly.type
_entity_poly.pdbx_seq_one_letter_code
_entity_poly.pdbx_strand_id
1 'polypeptide(L)'
;MNIKIISEDDYGGAFLKNVIEQLKNKNIVGNVTVKATKPMRPLCNLKLDRILKAFDNSCDKIIIILDSDGTQNQESRYANVKRHVPESLKTPVEIILTDYEIEEWICISKDLKWKHSKPSQELKNKYGYIKSRLPKYAAELDFDVLSNKCKSFKAFLAALNPK
;
A
#
# COMPACT_ATOMS: atom_id res chain seq x y z
N MET A 1 6.15 -8.92 -15.58
CA MET A 1 5.29 -7.73 -15.41
C MET A 1 6.04 -6.66 -14.62
N ASN A 2 6.02 -5.41 -15.07
CA ASN A 2 6.62 -4.25 -14.42
C ASN A 2 5.51 -3.39 -13.80
N ILE A 3 5.51 -3.29 -12.47
CA ILE A 3 4.52 -2.54 -11.69
C ILE A 3 5.19 -1.35 -11.00
N LYS A 4 4.50 -0.22 -11.03
CA LYS A 4 4.84 0.96 -10.24
C LYS A 4 3.94 1.05 -9.03
N ILE A 5 4.52 1.25 -7.84
CA ILE A 5 3.75 1.49 -6.61
C ILE A 5 3.95 2.92 -6.16
N ILE A 6 2.82 3.58 -5.86
CA ILE A 6 2.75 4.92 -5.27
C ILE A 6 2.17 4.78 -3.86
N SER A 7 2.89 5.32 -2.87
CA SER A 7 2.45 5.42 -1.47
C SER A 7 2.44 6.88 -1.01
N GLU A 8 1.74 7.17 0.10
CA GLU A 8 1.65 8.55 0.64
C GLU A 8 3.02 9.06 1.12
N ASP A 9 3.82 8.22 1.76
CA ASP A 9 5.12 8.62 2.33
C ASP A 9 6.28 7.65 2.02
N ASP A 10 7.49 8.12 2.34
CA ASP A 10 8.76 7.44 2.07
C ASP A 10 8.87 6.11 2.83
N TYR A 11 8.37 6.07 4.07
CA TYR A 11 8.45 4.88 4.91
C TYR A 11 7.47 3.81 4.44
N GLY A 12 6.25 4.19 4.03
CA GLY A 12 5.30 3.30 3.37
C GLY A 12 5.86 2.72 2.08
N GLY A 13 6.53 3.55 1.27
CA GLY A 13 7.17 3.10 0.03
C GLY A 13 8.29 2.09 0.28
N ALA A 14 9.15 2.36 1.26
CA ALA A 14 10.21 1.44 1.68
C ALA A 14 9.65 0.14 2.31
N PHE A 15 8.58 0.24 3.09
CA PHE A 15 7.89 -0.93 3.64
C PHE A 15 7.33 -1.84 2.55
N LEU A 16 6.57 -1.28 1.60
CA LEU A 16 5.99 -2.06 0.49
C LEU A 16 7.07 -2.71 -0.37
N LYS A 17 8.18 -2.02 -0.61
CA LYS A 17 9.34 -2.60 -1.29
C LYS A 17 9.83 -3.86 -0.56
N ASN A 18 10.03 -3.78 0.76
CA ASN A 18 10.46 -4.91 1.56
C ASN A 18 9.40 -6.03 1.59
N VAL A 19 8.11 -5.70 1.67
CA VAL A 19 7.02 -6.68 1.62
C VAL A 19 7.08 -7.48 0.31
N ILE A 20 7.28 -6.81 -0.81
CA ILE A 20 7.37 -7.45 -2.13
C ILE A 20 8.60 -8.35 -2.24
N GLU A 21 9.75 -7.91 -1.71
CA GLU A 21 10.95 -8.75 -1.66
C GLU A 21 10.68 -10.02 -0.86
N GLN A 22 9.99 -9.93 0.28
CA GLN A 22 9.61 -11.09 1.08
C GLN A 22 8.60 -12.01 0.35
N LEU A 23 7.62 -11.43 -0.36
CA LEU A 23 6.66 -12.19 -1.16
C LEU A 23 7.35 -12.96 -2.30
N LYS A 24 8.34 -12.35 -2.97
CA LYS A 24 9.15 -13.00 -3.99
C LYS A 24 10.00 -14.13 -3.42
N ASN A 25 10.68 -13.87 -2.29
CA ASN A 25 11.53 -14.87 -1.64
C ASN A 25 10.73 -16.12 -1.21
N LYS A 26 9.45 -15.95 -0.88
CA LYS A 26 8.51 -17.04 -0.56
C LYS A 26 7.80 -17.63 -1.78
N ASN A 27 8.12 -17.20 -3.00
CA ASN A 27 7.46 -17.61 -4.25
C ASN A 27 5.93 -17.39 -4.27
N ILE A 28 5.42 -16.42 -3.50
CA ILE A 28 3.99 -16.08 -3.44
C ILE A 28 3.59 -15.19 -4.62
N VAL A 29 4.53 -14.37 -5.11
CA VAL A 29 4.38 -13.56 -6.32
C VAL A 29 5.43 -13.98 -7.34
N GLY A 30 5.04 -13.99 -8.62
CA GLY A 30 5.93 -14.37 -9.71
C GLY A 30 7.00 -13.32 -10.03
N ASN A 31 7.54 -13.38 -11.25
CA ASN A 31 8.53 -12.41 -11.77
C ASN A 31 7.90 -11.03 -12.05
N VAL A 32 7.59 -10.31 -10.97
CA VAL A 32 7.08 -8.94 -10.98
C VAL A 32 8.22 -7.98 -10.64
N THR A 33 8.56 -7.06 -11.54
CA THR A 33 9.47 -5.97 -11.21
C THR A 33 8.65 -4.87 -10.55
N VAL A 34 8.92 -4.57 -9.28
CA VAL A 34 8.22 -3.49 -8.58
C VAL A 34 9.19 -2.37 -8.27
N LYS A 35 8.82 -1.15 -8.67
CA LYS A 35 9.55 0.07 -8.32
C LYS A 35 8.64 0.93 -7.45
N ALA A 36 8.94 1.01 -6.15
CA ALA A 36 8.35 2.00 -5.26
C ALA A 36 8.80 3.39 -5.71
N THR A 37 7.88 4.36 -5.68
CA THR A 37 8.09 5.69 -6.24
C THR A 37 8.10 6.75 -5.15
N LYS A 38 8.45 7.99 -5.53
CA LYS A 38 8.52 9.10 -4.58
C LYS A 38 7.17 9.32 -3.90
N PRO A 39 7.18 9.71 -2.61
CA PRO A 39 5.97 9.85 -1.81
C PRO A 39 5.02 10.90 -2.38
N MET A 40 3.73 10.57 -2.33
CA MET A 40 2.65 11.50 -2.62
C MET A 40 2.18 12.20 -1.34
N ARG A 41 2.98 13.15 -0.85
CA ARG A 41 2.55 14.07 0.23
C ARG A 41 1.74 15.23 -0.31
N PRO A 42 0.75 15.72 0.47
CA PRO A 42 -0.66 15.33 0.37
C PRO A 42 -1.16 15.41 -1.08
N LEU A 43 -2.27 14.72 -1.38
CA LEU A 43 -2.96 14.68 -2.68
C LEU A 43 -3.20 16.10 -3.26
N CYS A 44 -2.18 16.69 -3.87
CA CYS A 44 -2.28 17.85 -4.72
C CYS A 44 -2.46 17.32 -6.14
N ASN A 45 -3.58 17.69 -6.77
CA ASN A 45 -4.03 17.21 -8.08
C ASN A 45 -2.88 17.18 -9.10
N LEU A 46 -2.09 18.26 -9.13
CA LEU A 46 -0.99 18.44 -10.09
C LEU A 46 0.16 17.46 -9.86
N LYS A 47 0.42 17.04 -8.61
CA LYS A 47 1.53 16.15 -8.31
C LYS A 47 1.20 14.71 -8.69
N LEU A 48 0.00 14.22 -8.34
CA LEU A 48 -0.42 12.88 -8.72
C LEU A 48 -0.56 12.76 -10.24
N ASP A 49 -1.21 13.72 -10.91
CA ASP A 49 -1.31 13.76 -12.37
C ASP A 49 0.07 13.68 -13.05
N ARG A 50 1.04 14.50 -12.61
CA ARG A 50 2.41 14.46 -13.13
C ARG A 50 3.11 13.12 -12.91
N ILE A 51 2.96 12.53 -11.72
CA ILE A 51 3.56 11.22 -11.42
C ILE A 51 2.95 10.14 -12.31
N LEU A 52 1.62 10.13 -12.47
CA LEU A 52 0.92 9.15 -13.28
C LEU A 52 1.28 9.28 -14.77
N LYS A 53 1.29 10.50 -15.31
CA LYS A 53 1.72 10.76 -16.70
C LYS A 53 3.17 10.35 -16.94
N ALA A 54 4.05 10.52 -15.96
CA ALA A 54 5.45 10.08 -16.07
C ALA A 54 5.59 8.55 -16.08
N PHE A 55 4.60 7.81 -15.56
CA PHE A 55 4.59 6.35 -15.58
C PHE A 55 3.77 5.74 -16.71
N ASP A 56 2.87 6.51 -17.32
CA ASP A 56 2.06 6.06 -18.45
C ASP A 56 2.95 5.49 -19.57
N ASN A 57 2.60 4.29 -20.05
CA ASN A 57 3.36 3.50 -21.04
C ASN A 57 4.78 3.05 -20.60
N SER A 58 5.23 3.37 -19.38
CA SER A 58 6.54 2.92 -18.85
C SER A 58 6.45 1.62 -18.02
N CYS A 59 5.24 1.20 -17.69
CA CYS A 59 4.94 0.03 -16.89
C CYS A 59 3.59 -0.59 -17.28
N ASP A 60 3.41 -1.86 -16.91
CA ASP A 60 2.21 -2.63 -17.23
C ASP A 60 1.03 -2.25 -16.31
N LYS A 61 1.32 -1.78 -15.09
CA LYS A 61 0.32 -1.40 -14.09
C LYS A 61 0.88 -0.40 -13.09
N ILE A 62 0.03 0.51 -12.63
CA ILE A 62 0.29 1.38 -11.49
C ILE A 62 -0.63 0.96 -10.35
N ILE A 63 -0.07 0.78 -9.15
CA ILE A 63 -0.82 0.55 -7.92
C ILE A 63 -0.62 1.77 -7.02
N ILE A 64 -1.71 2.38 -6.59
CA ILE A 64 -1.73 3.46 -5.60
C ILE A 64 -2.25 2.85 -4.31
N ILE A 65 -1.47 2.92 -3.22
CA ILE A 65 -1.90 2.46 -1.90
C ILE A 65 -1.83 3.60 -0.88
N LEU A 66 -2.94 3.80 -0.16
CA LEU A 66 -3.12 4.97 0.71
C LEU A 66 -3.81 4.60 2.02
N ASP A 67 -3.58 5.45 3.02
CA ASP A 67 -4.23 5.36 4.31
C ASP A 67 -5.60 6.05 4.29
N SER A 68 -6.58 5.41 4.92
CA SER A 68 -7.94 5.97 5.02
C SER A 68 -8.19 6.69 6.34
N ASP A 69 -7.38 6.45 7.37
CA ASP A 69 -7.62 6.94 8.74
C ASP A 69 -9.00 6.51 9.30
N GLY A 70 -9.56 5.39 8.83
CA GLY A 70 -10.86 4.85 9.25
C GLY A 70 -11.74 4.43 8.08
N THR A 71 -12.54 3.38 8.28
CA THR A 71 -13.40 2.79 7.25
C THR A 71 -14.44 3.78 6.72
N GLN A 72 -14.92 4.69 7.56
CA GLN A 72 -15.87 5.75 7.17
C GLN A 72 -15.30 6.74 6.15
N ASN A 73 -13.97 6.80 6.00
CA ASN A 73 -13.31 7.71 5.07
C ASN A 73 -12.97 7.04 3.73
N GLN A 74 -13.12 5.72 3.60
CA GLN A 74 -12.66 4.98 2.42
C GLN A 74 -13.30 5.48 1.12
N GLU A 75 -14.62 5.66 1.13
CA GLU A 75 -15.35 6.08 -0.06
C GLU A 75 -14.93 7.49 -0.52
N SER A 76 -14.86 8.44 0.42
CA SER A 76 -14.46 9.82 0.11
C SER A 76 -13.00 9.91 -0.32
N ARG A 77 -12.10 9.13 0.30
CA ARG A 77 -10.69 9.02 -0.08
C ARG A 77 -10.53 8.40 -1.47
N TYR A 78 -11.24 7.31 -1.76
CA TYR A 78 -11.22 6.67 -3.07
C TYR A 78 -11.72 7.63 -4.15
N ALA A 79 -12.88 8.26 -3.93
CA ALA A 79 -13.44 9.23 -4.86
C ALA A 79 -12.52 10.43 -5.08
N ASN A 80 -11.81 10.89 -4.04
CA ASN A 80 -10.83 11.97 -4.16
C ASN A 80 -9.66 11.56 -5.07
N VAL A 81 -9.05 10.41 -4.81
CA VAL A 81 -7.91 9.90 -5.58
C VAL A 81 -8.31 9.60 -7.02
N LYS A 82 -9.47 8.95 -7.19
CA LYS A 82 -9.99 8.56 -8.51
C LYS A 82 -10.23 9.78 -9.41
N ARG A 83 -10.74 10.89 -8.85
CA ARG A 83 -10.90 12.17 -9.57
C ARG A 83 -9.58 12.79 -10.04
N HIS A 84 -8.45 12.35 -9.51
CA HIS A 84 -7.12 12.80 -9.91
C HIS A 84 -6.37 11.81 -10.80
N VAL A 85 -6.95 10.65 -11.08
CA VAL A 85 -6.42 9.71 -12.08
C VAL A 85 -6.90 10.20 -13.46
N PRO A 86 -6.01 10.65 -14.35
CA PRO A 86 -6.42 11.11 -15.67
C PRO A 86 -7.07 9.99 -16.48
N GLU A 87 -8.22 10.28 -17.10
CA GLU A 87 -8.91 9.32 -17.98
C GLU A 87 -8.11 8.99 -19.25
N SER A 88 -7.13 9.82 -19.59
CA SER A 88 -6.25 9.64 -20.75
C SER A 88 -5.11 8.64 -20.53
N LEU A 89 -4.93 8.11 -19.32
CA LEU A 89 -3.91 7.10 -19.06
C LEU A 89 -4.20 5.81 -19.82
N LYS A 90 -3.19 5.27 -20.48
CA LYS A 90 -3.24 3.95 -21.13
C LYS A 90 -2.87 2.84 -20.15
N THR A 91 -1.96 3.13 -19.23
CA THR A 91 -1.56 2.18 -18.18
C THR A 91 -2.68 2.02 -17.15
N PRO A 92 -3.13 0.78 -16.86
CA PRO A 92 -4.11 0.51 -15.81
C PRO A 92 -3.65 1.00 -14.43
N VAL A 93 -4.56 1.65 -13.71
CA VAL A 93 -4.34 2.15 -12.34
C VAL A 93 -5.27 1.43 -11.36
N GLU A 94 -4.68 0.75 -10.39
CA GLU A 94 -5.38 0.13 -9.26
C GLU A 94 -5.24 1.02 -8.02
N ILE A 95 -6.34 1.34 -7.34
CA ILE A 95 -6.32 2.11 -6.09
C ILE A 95 -6.70 1.18 -4.95
N ILE A 96 -5.82 1.07 -3.95
CA ILE A 96 -5.98 0.23 -2.78
C ILE A 96 -5.98 1.14 -1.55
N LEU A 97 -7.00 1.00 -0.72
CA LEU A 97 -7.10 1.73 0.54
C LEU A 97 -6.99 0.77 1.71
N THR A 98 -6.23 1.16 2.74
CA THR A 98 -6.25 0.48 4.04
C THR A 98 -7.53 0.84 4.80
N ASP A 99 -7.92 0.04 5.80
CA ASP A 99 -9.06 0.40 6.66
C ASP A 99 -8.68 1.58 7.55
N TYR A 100 -7.46 1.58 8.07
CA TYR A 100 -6.91 2.67 8.87
C TYR A 100 -5.60 3.18 8.29
N GLU A 101 -4.53 2.43 8.53
CA GLU A 101 -3.15 2.75 8.19
C GLU A 101 -2.47 1.45 7.75
N ILE A 102 -1.43 1.52 6.93
CA ILE A 102 -0.69 0.32 6.47
C ILE A 102 -0.13 -0.52 7.63
N GLU A 103 0.10 0.08 8.79
CA GLU A 103 0.42 -0.58 10.06
C GLU A 103 -0.61 -1.64 10.47
N GLU A 104 -1.85 -1.59 9.97
CA GLU A 104 -2.86 -2.62 10.19
C GLU A 104 -2.36 -4.00 9.73
N TRP A 105 -1.53 -4.07 8.68
CA TRP A 105 -0.94 -5.33 8.22
C TRP A 105 -0.05 -5.95 9.30
N ILE A 106 0.71 -5.12 10.00
CA ILE A 106 1.60 -5.56 11.07
C ILE A 106 0.77 -6.03 12.27
N CYS A 107 -0.24 -5.24 12.65
CA CYS A 107 -1.12 -5.60 13.75
C CYS A 107 -1.86 -6.92 13.48
N ILE A 108 -2.40 -7.13 12.28
CA ILE A 108 -3.09 -8.37 11.91
C ILE A 108 -2.15 -9.57 11.95
N SER A 109 -0.93 -9.43 11.43
CA SER A 109 0.10 -10.48 11.49
C SER A 109 0.46 -10.86 12.92
N LYS A 110 0.36 -9.92 13.85
CA LYS A 110 0.67 -10.10 15.28
C LYS A 110 -0.56 -10.40 16.15
N ASP A 111 -1.73 -10.63 15.54
CA ASP A 111 -3.01 -10.82 16.21
C ASP A 111 -3.38 -9.69 17.21
N LEU A 112 -2.93 -8.46 16.91
CA LEU A 112 -3.26 -7.27 17.70
C LEU A 112 -4.61 -6.69 17.27
N LYS A 113 -5.31 -6.07 18.21
CA LYS A 113 -6.61 -5.41 17.97
C LYS A 113 -6.51 -3.95 18.43
N TRP A 114 -7.05 -3.03 17.63
CA TRP A 114 -6.94 -1.58 17.87
C TRP A 114 -8.31 -0.87 17.95
N LYS A 115 -9.29 -1.49 18.64
CA LYS A 115 -10.72 -1.06 18.62
C LYS A 115 -10.97 0.45 18.81
N HIS A 116 -10.22 1.09 19.71
CA HIS A 116 -10.39 2.51 20.05
C HIS A 116 -9.11 3.32 19.78
N SER A 117 -8.20 2.78 18.95
CA SER A 117 -6.90 3.37 18.63
C SER A 117 -6.59 3.21 17.14
N LYS A 118 -5.51 3.84 16.69
CA LYS A 118 -4.96 3.57 15.36
C LYS A 118 -3.99 2.38 15.42
N PRO A 119 -3.78 1.63 14.31
CA PRO A 119 -2.79 0.56 14.27
C PRO A 119 -1.40 1.03 14.71
N SER A 120 -0.93 2.20 14.24
CA SER A 120 0.36 2.77 14.66
C SER A 120 0.43 3.03 16.17
N GLN A 121 -0.66 3.46 16.80
CA GLN A 121 -0.72 3.70 18.24
C GLN A 121 -0.70 2.38 19.03
N GLU A 122 -1.39 1.35 18.54
CA GLU A 122 -1.35 0.01 19.17
C GLU A 122 0.07 -0.58 19.10
N LEU A 123 0.73 -0.48 17.95
CA LEU A 123 2.14 -0.87 17.81
C LEU A 123 3.06 -0.05 18.72
N LYS A 124 2.78 1.24 18.91
CA LYS A 124 3.56 2.09 19.81
C LYS A 124 3.43 1.63 21.25
N ASN A 125 2.21 1.35 21.69
CA ASN A 125 1.92 0.91 23.06
C ASN A 125 2.53 -0.47 23.36
N LYS A 126 2.50 -1.41 22.40
CA LYS A 126 2.94 -2.79 22.61
C LYS A 126 4.43 -3.03 22.32
N TYR A 127 4.98 -2.34 21.32
CA TYR A 127 6.32 -2.62 20.78
C TYR A 127 7.23 -1.38 20.70
N GLY A 128 6.80 -0.24 21.23
CA GLY A 128 7.60 1.00 21.15
C GLY A 128 7.81 1.47 19.71
N TYR A 129 6.84 1.21 18.84
CA TYR A 129 6.86 1.62 17.43
C TYR A 129 7.11 3.12 17.27
N ILE A 130 7.95 3.44 16.27
CA ILE A 130 8.13 4.78 15.71
C ILE A 130 8.08 4.66 14.20
N LYS A 131 7.57 5.69 13.51
CA LYS A 131 7.27 5.65 12.07
C LYS A 131 8.46 5.24 11.20
N SER A 132 9.68 5.67 11.55
CA SER A 132 10.89 5.31 10.81
C SER A 132 11.25 3.82 10.85
N ARG A 133 10.64 3.04 11.76
CA ARG A 133 10.83 1.58 11.84
C ARG A 133 9.88 0.81 10.92
N LEU A 134 8.87 1.45 10.31
CA LEU A 134 7.88 0.80 9.47
C LEU A 134 8.51 -0.21 8.48
N PRO A 135 9.58 0.12 7.73
CA PRO A 135 10.14 -0.81 6.76
C PRO A 135 10.70 -2.11 7.36
N LYS A 136 11.12 -2.10 8.63
CA LYS A 136 11.67 -3.28 9.32
C LYS A 136 10.60 -4.32 9.61
N TYR A 137 9.37 -3.89 9.88
CA TYR A 137 8.26 -4.77 10.19
C TYR A 137 7.79 -5.60 8.99
N ALA A 138 8.25 -5.31 7.77
CA ALA A 138 7.95 -6.14 6.60
C ALA A 138 8.41 -7.60 6.77
N ALA A 139 9.51 -7.83 7.51
CA ALA A 139 10.00 -9.16 7.82
C ALA A 139 9.15 -9.91 8.86
N GLU A 140 8.27 -9.18 9.57
CA GLU A 140 7.42 -9.71 10.64
C GLU A 140 5.99 -9.99 10.17
N LEU A 141 5.70 -9.80 8.87
CA LEU A 141 4.39 -10.05 8.32
C LEU A 141 4.13 -11.55 8.16
N ASP A 142 2.92 -11.95 8.56
CA ASP A 142 2.39 -13.28 8.32
C ASP A 142 1.46 -13.22 7.11
N PHE A 143 1.97 -13.62 5.95
CA PHE A 143 1.25 -13.54 4.69
C PHE A 143 0.04 -14.48 4.60
N ASP A 144 0.04 -15.60 5.32
CA ASP A 144 -1.10 -16.51 5.35
C ASP A 144 -2.24 -15.89 6.16
N VAL A 145 -1.92 -15.31 7.33
CA VAL A 145 -2.90 -14.59 8.14
C VAL A 145 -3.45 -13.38 7.39
N LEU A 146 -2.57 -12.58 6.75
CA LEU A 146 -2.98 -11.40 5.99
C LEU A 146 -3.86 -11.75 4.79
N SER A 147 -3.49 -12.77 4.03
CA SER A 147 -4.28 -13.24 2.88
C SER A 147 -5.65 -13.74 3.28
N ASN A 148 -5.89 -14.05 4.56
CA ASN A 148 -7.19 -14.48 5.07
C ASN A 148 -7.97 -13.37 5.77
N LYS A 149 -7.30 -12.49 6.52
CA LYS A 149 -7.94 -11.53 7.44
C LYS A 149 -7.89 -10.07 6.97
N CYS A 150 -6.98 -9.69 6.07
CA CYS A 150 -6.77 -8.29 5.69
C CYS A 150 -7.27 -7.98 4.27
N LYS A 151 -8.30 -7.14 4.15
CA LYS A 151 -8.91 -6.79 2.85
C LYS A 151 -7.93 -6.05 1.93
N SER A 152 -7.25 -5.04 2.45
CA SER A 152 -6.27 -4.23 1.70
C SER A 152 -5.09 -5.08 1.22
N PHE A 153 -4.60 -6.01 2.04
CA PHE A 153 -3.55 -6.95 1.63
C PHE A 153 -4.02 -7.95 0.57
N LYS A 154 -5.25 -8.50 0.68
CA LYS A 154 -5.83 -9.36 -0.37
C LYS A 154 -5.90 -8.64 -1.72
N ALA A 155 -6.39 -7.39 -1.72
CA ALA A 155 -6.43 -6.56 -2.92
C ALA A 155 -5.02 -6.30 -3.47
N PHE A 156 -4.05 -6.03 -2.59
CA PHE A 156 -2.66 -5.84 -2.96
C PHE A 156 -2.07 -7.07 -3.63
N LEU A 157 -2.28 -8.25 -3.06
CA LEU A 157 -1.78 -9.50 -3.61
C LEU A 157 -2.41 -9.82 -4.97
N ALA A 158 -3.72 -9.61 -5.11
CA ALA A 158 -4.42 -9.76 -6.39
C ALA A 158 -3.91 -8.77 -7.46
N ALA A 159 -3.59 -7.53 -7.05
CA ALA A 159 -3.06 -6.52 -7.97
C ALA A 159 -1.65 -6.88 -8.48
N LEU A 160 -0.84 -7.54 -7.65
CA LEU A 160 0.49 -8.04 -8.02
C LEU A 160 0.45 -9.30 -8.92
N ASN A 161 -0.58 -10.13 -8.82
CA ASN A 161 -0.79 -11.33 -9.63
C ASN A 161 -2.15 -11.25 -10.36
N PRO A 162 -2.29 -10.41 -11.40
CA PRO A 162 -3.52 -10.41 -12.19
C PRO A 162 -3.71 -11.82 -12.79
N LYS A 163 -4.92 -12.37 -12.62
CA LYS A 163 -5.33 -13.63 -13.23
C LYS A 163 -5.19 -13.59 -14.74
#